data_AF-A0A3B9CU23-F1
#
_entry.id   AF-A0A3B9CU23-F1
#
_cell.length_a   1.000
_cell.length_b   1.000
_cell.length_c   1.000
_cell.angle_alpha   90.00
_cell.angle_beta   90.00
_cell.angle_gamma   90.00
#
_symmetry.space_group_name_H-M   'P 1'
#
loop_
_entity.id
_entity.type
_entity.pdbx_description
1 polymer ?
#
loop_
_entity_poly.entity_id
_entity_poly.type
_entity_poly.pdbx_seq_one_letter_code
_entity_poly.pdbx_strand_id
1 'polypeptide(L)'
;PTEAADGFAINCVAYILLALIVVPVLLGGKVYNMLQAVMTAKVFIVLGFCLFIGVFFVSSDGWLEVFSGFFKFGTVPVEGETLPDGRKPVENIFATLANDGTFPVIALTNIALLGAFAGYAGGGGLGNSTYSNFVRDKGWGMGSRVGAIASAVGGKDISLSHIGKVFALTKENLKRWKAWWKYILFDQLLVWAPGCFMGMALPALMSIEFAQASPMFLDSEIDYAQSLMAADGIRNTATLGSWAPILWLIALFVGLMVFVPSQISIVDDFSRRWTDIIWSSNKRIRSSMKGNEVRKIYYVILGCYVLWSFISATIFLQFGNAPKLMVTVIANLNNVALGSTAFMVLYINRKFLPEQLRPKWYNQLGIACCGVFYLGLALLVLFAKVIPMLVGRAA
;
A
#
# COMPACT_ATOMS: atom_id res chain seq x y z
N PRO A 1 -9.55 13.44 24.12
CA PRO A 1 -10.55 12.39 23.77
C PRO A 1 -11.55 12.95 22.76
N THR A 2 -11.49 12.50 21.50
CA THR A 2 -12.51 12.85 20.49
C THR A 2 -13.81 12.15 20.90
N GLU A 3 -14.69 12.86 21.60
CA GLU A 3 -16.01 12.36 21.99
C GLU A 3 -16.89 12.13 20.76
N ALA A 4 -17.96 11.34 20.90
CA ALA A 4 -18.97 11.13 19.85
C ALA A 4 -19.55 12.43 19.26
N ALA A 5 -19.44 13.56 20.00
CA ALA A 5 -19.80 14.90 19.55
C ALA A 5 -18.99 15.41 18.35
N ASP A 6 -17.74 14.97 18.17
CA ASP A 6 -16.88 15.38 17.04
C ASP A 6 -17.12 14.54 15.78
N GLY A 7 -17.87 13.45 15.87
CA GLY A 7 -18.08 12.50 14.77
C GLY A 7 -18.70 13.14 13.53
N PHE A 8 -19.65 14.06 13.69
CA PHE A 8 -20.26 14.78 12.56
C PHE A 8 -19.23 15.65 11.83
N ALA A 9 -18.45 16.45 12.58
CA ALA A 9 -17.42 17.30 12.01
C ALA A 9 -16.34 16.48 11.29
N ILE A 10 -15.87 15.40 11.92
CA ILE A 10 -14.87 14.48 11.34
C ILE A 10 -15.40 13.87 10.03
N ASN A 11 -16.65 13.40 10.03
CA ASN A 11 -17.27 12.82 8.84
C ASN A 11 -17.45 13.85 7.72
N CYS A 12 -17.88 15.07 8.03
CA CYS A 12 -17.96 16.16 7.07
C CYS A 12 -16.59 16.47 6.44
N VAL A 13 -15.55 16.58 7.27
CA VAL A 13 -14.18 16.79 6.80
C VAL A 13 -13.72 15.64 5.92
N ALA A 14 -14.04 14.39 6.27
CA ALA A 14 -13.71 13.21 5.46
C ALA A 14 -14.30 13.30 4.04
N TYR A 15 -15.59 13.67 3.92
CA TYR A 15 -16.24 13.85 2.61
C TYR A 15 -15.66 15.03 1.82
N ILE A 16 -15.35 16.15 2.48
CA ILE A 16 -14.72 17.31 1.84
C ILE A 16 -13.34 16.92 1.30
N LEU A 17 -12.53 16.23 2.10
CA LEU A 17 -11.20 15.76 1.67
C LEU A 17 -11.33 14.77 0.51
N LEU A 18 -12.30 13.85 0.55
CA LEU A 18 -12.55 12.92 -0.54
C LEU A 18 -12.89 13.66 -1.85
N ALA A 19 -13.70 14.73 -1.79
CA ALA A 19 -14.00 15.58 -2.95
C ALA A 19 -12.74 16.31 -3.44
N LEU A 20 -11.98 16.92 -2.54
CA LEU A 20 -10.79 17.72 -2.86
C LEU A 20 -9.68 16.90 -3.51
N ILE A 21 -9.50 15.64 -3.12
CA ILE A 21 -8.49 14.73 -3.70
C ILE A 21 -8.72 14.51 -5.21
N VAL A 22 -9.97 14.59 -5.67
CA VAL A 22 -10.33 14.34 -7.07
C VAL A 22 -10.06 15.55 -7.96
N VAL A 23 -10.13 16.77 -7.41
CA VAL A 23 -10.00 18.03 -8.16
C VAL A 23 -8.69 18.11 -8.97
N PRO A 24 -7.50 17.81 -8.40
CA PRO A 24 -6.25 17.81 -9.17
C PRO A 24 -6.25 16.85 -10.37
N VAL A 25 -6.92 15.71 -10.24
CA VAL A 25 -7.02 14.70 -11.32
C VAL A 25 -7.93 15.20 -12.45
N LEU A 26 -9.01 15.90 -12.12
CA LEU A 26 -9.94 16.46 -13.10
C LEU A 26 -9.32 17.61 -13.93
N LEU A 27 -8.46 18.42 -13.33
CA LEU A 27 -7.85 19.60 -13.97
C LEU A 27 -6.68 19.27 -14.93
N GLY A 28 -6.24 18.01 -15.01
CA GLY A 28 -5.84 17.30 -16.24
C GLY A 28 -4.69 17.79 -17.14
N GLY A 29 -4.04 18.92 -16.86
CA GLY A 29 -3.08 19.52 -17.80
C GLY A 29 -1.61 19.13 -17.61
N LYS A 30 -1.14 19.19 -16.36
CA LYS A 30 0.27 18.95 -15.98
C LYS A 30 0.38 17.94 -14.83
N VAL A 31 -0.62 17.07 -14.70
CA VAL A 31 -0.80 16.17 -13.55
C VAL A 31 0.43 15.29 -13.34
N TYR A 32 1.08 14.78 -14.38
CA TYR A 32 2.22 13.90 -14.21
C TYR A 32 3.47 14.60 -13.63
N ASN A 33 3.85 15.75 -14.17
CA ASN A 33 5.01 16.51 -13.65
C ASN A 33 4.72 17.07 -12.26
N MET A 34 3.48 17.49 -12.02
CA MET A 34 3.02 17.94 -10.71
C MET A 34 3.03 16.79 -9.70
N LEU A 35 2.46 15.63 -10.03
CA LEU A 35 2.48 14.44 -9.18
C LEU A 35 3.89 13.96 -8.92
N GLN A 36 4.77 13.98 -9.93
CA GLN A 36 6.18 13.62 -9.74
C GLN A 36 6.85 14.59 -8.76
N ALA A 37 6.63 15.91 -8.90
CA ALA A 37 7.16 16.90 -7.97
C ALA A 37 6.61 16.74 -6.56
N VAL A 38 5.29 16.55 -6.42
CA VAL A 38 4.62 16.35 -5.12
C VAL A 38 5.09 15.07 -4.46
N MET A 39 5.20 13.95 -5.19
CA MET A 39 5.71 12.68 -4.66
C MET A 39 7.18 12.77 -4.27
N THR A 40 7.99 13.48 -5.06
CA THR A 40 9.41 13.72 -4.74
C THR A 40 9.53 14.54 -3.45
N ALA A 41 8.81 15.66 -3.37
CA ALA A 41 8.76 16.50 -2.17
C ALA A 41 8.26 15.71 -0.95
N LYS A 42 7.20 14.92 -1.12
CA LYS A 42 6.70 14.00 -0.08
C LYS A 42 7.79 13.08 0.42
N VAL A 43 8.53 12.40 -0.46
CA VAL A 43 9.59 11.47 -0.06
C VAL A 43 10.65 12.18 0.77
N PHE A 44 11.14 13.35 0.33
CA PHE A 44 12.15 14.10 1.08
C PHE A 44 11.63 14.64 2.41
N ILE A 45 10.41 15.18 2.46
CA ILE A 45 9.82 15.75 3.68
C ILE A 45 9.53 14.65 4.69
N VAL A 46 8.87 13.56 4.27
CA VAL A 46 8.45 12.47 5.14
C VAL A 46 9.68 11.70 5.63
N LEU A 47 10.53 11.20 4.72
CA LEU A 47 11.72 10.46 5.13
C LEU A 47 12.69 11.35 5.89
N GLY A 48 12.86 12.61 5.48
CA GLY A 48 13.73 13.56 6.16
C GLY A 48 13.27 13.83 7.59
N PHE A 49 11.98 14.06 7.81
CA PHE A 49 11.43 14.26 9.15
C PHE A 49 11.53 13.00 10.01
N CYS A 50 11.09 11.84 9.51
CA CYS A 50 11.14 10.61 10.30
C CYS A 50 12.58 10.17 10.59
N LEU A 51 13.52 10.39 9.66
CA LEU A 51 14.94 10.13 9.88
C LEU A 51 15.53 11.12 10.89
N PHE A 52 15.20 12.41 10.80
CA PHE A 52 15.60 13.40 11.80
C PHE A 52 15.14 12.98 13.20
N ILE A 53 13.85 12.64 13.34
CA ILE A 53 13.32 12.15 14.62
C ILE A 53 14.04 10.88 15.07
N GLY A 54 14.21 9.90 14.17
CA GLY A 54 14.89 8.65 14.46
C GLY A 54 16.35 8.81 14.90
N VAL A 55 17.09 9.75 14.32
CA VAL A 55 18.52 9.96 14.63
C VAL A 55 18.72 10.74 15.92
N PHE A 56 17.89 11.76 16.18
CA PHE A 56 18.12 12.68 17.30
C PHE A 56 17.33 12.34 18.56
N PHE A 57 16.23 11.60 18.45
CA PHE A 57 15.28 11.40 19.55
C PHE A 57 14.89 9.94 19.81
N VAL A 58 15.40 8.99 19.01
CA VAL A 58 15.16 7.55 19.25
C VAL A 58 16.47 6.89 19.67
N SER A 59 16.41 6.07 20.71
CA SER A 59 17.56 5.34 21.26
C SER A 59 18.15 4.31 20.28
N SER A 60 19.42 3.95 20.46
CA SER A 60 20.03 2.86 19.68
C SER A 60 19.31 1.53 19.84
N ASP A 61 18.70 1.31 21.02
CA ASP A 61 17.93 0.09 21.31
C ASP A 61 16.65 0.02 20.48
N GLY A 62 15.96 1.15 20.26
CA GLY A 62 14.81 1.21 19.35
C GLY A 62 15.20 0.84 17.90
N TRP A 63 16.34 1.34 17.42
CA TRP A 63 16.88 0.95 16.11
C TRP A 63 17.20 -0.54 16.04
N LEU A 64 17.84 -1.10 17.06
CA LEU A 64 18.12 -2.54 17.12
C LEU A 64 16.85 -3.37 17.20
N GLU A 65 15.84 -2.95 17.94
CA GLU A 65 14.55 -3.64 18.05
C GLU A 65 13.84 -3.72 16.70
N VAL A 66 13.74 -2.61 15.98
CA VAL A 66 13.08 -2.55 14.67
C VAL A 66 13.84 -3.34 13.62
N PHE A 67 15.17 -3.17 13.52
CA PHE A 67 15.96 -3.88 12.51
C PHE A 67 16.13 -5.37 12.82
N SER A 68 16.25 -5.75 14.10
CA SER A 68 16.25 -7.17 14.48
C SER A 68 14.91 -7.84 14.19
N GLY A 69 13.80 -7.08 14.20
CA GLY A 69 12.48 -7.55 13.81
C GLY A 69 12.43 -8.21 12.43
N PHE A 70 13.22 -7.72 11.46
CA PHE A 70 13.30 -8.33 10.12
C PHE A 70 13.91 -9.73 10.09
N PHE A 71 14.58 -10.14 11.18
CA PHE A 71 15.19 -11.46 11.32
C PHE A 71 14.45 -12.37 12.31
N LYS A 72 13.43 -11.87 13.02
CA LYS A 72 12.60 -12.61 13.98
C LYS A 72 11.48 -13.39 13.28
N PHE A 73 11.86 -14.27 12.35
CA PHE A 73 10.91 -15.08 11.58
C PHE A 73 10.13 -16.04 12.49
N GLY A 74 8.80 -16.06 12.35
CA GLY A 74 7.92 -16.93 13.15
C GLY A 74 7.50 -16.34 14.50
N THR A 75 7.81 -15.07 14.77
CA THR A 75 7.27 -14.37 15.94
C THR A 75 5.81 -13.98 15.72
N VAL A 76 4.93 -14.48 16.58
CA VAL A 76 3.48 -14.28 16.51
C VAL A 76 2.92 -13.81 17.86
N PRO A 77 1.86 -13.00 17.86
CA PRO A 77 1.16 -12.64 19.08
C PRO A 77 0.39 -13.82 19.66
N VAL A 78 0.57 -14.07 20.95
CA VAL A 78 -0.05 -15.18 21.69
C VAL A 78 -1.16 -14.67 22.61
N GLU A 79 -2.01 -15.58 23.08
CA GLU A 79 -2.97 -15.25 24.14
C GLU A 79 -2.24 -15.07 25.48
N GLY A 80 -2.55 -13.99 26.19
CA GLY A 80 -1.96 -13.69 27.48
C GLY A 80 -2.33 -12.28 27.95
N GLU A 81 -2.03 -12.00 29.22
CA GLU A 81 -2.23 -10.66 29.78
C GLU A 81 -1.31 -9.64 29.11
N THR A 82 -1.80 -8.41 28.98
CA THR A 82 -1.00 -7.29 28.48
C THR A 82 0.21 -7.11 29.39
N LEU A 83 1.40 -7.03 28.80
CA LEU A 83 2.65 -6.82 29.50
C LEU A 83 2.63 -5.48 30.27
N PRO A 84 3.46 -5.30 31.31
CA PRO A 84 3.50 -4.06 32.09
C PRO A 84 3.78 -2.79 31.28
N ASP A 85 4.34 -2.93 30.07
CA ASP A 85 4.61 -1.85 29.11
C ASP A 85 3.43 -1.57 28.14
N GLY A 86 2.28 -2.21 28.35
CA GLY A 86 1.08 -2.10 27.53
C GLY A 86 1.09 -2.92 26.25
N ARG A 87 2.13 -3.73 25.99
CA ARG A 87 2.24 -4.54 24.77
C ARG A 87 1.57 -5.90 24.95
N LYS A 88 1.05 -6.48 23.86
CA LYS A 88 0.60 -7.88 23.87
C LYS A 88 1.81 -8.83 23.83
N PRO A 89 1.73 -9.99 24.51
CA PRO A 89 2.81 -10.97 24.47
C PRO A 89 2.99 -11.53 23.05
N VAL A 90 4.25 -11.70 22.66
CA VAL A 90 4.66 -12.29 21.39
C VAL A 90 5.67 -13.39 21.64
N GLU A 91 5.52 -14.51 20.94
CA GLU A 91 6.41 -15.66 21.04
C GLU A 91 6.88 -16.11 19.67
N ASN A 92 8.06 -16.73 19.61
CA ASN A 92 8.58 -17.31 18.38
C ASN A 92 8.17 -18.78 18.29
N ILE A 93 7.36 -19.13 17.30
CA ILE A 93 6.84 -20.49 17.11
C ILE A 93 7.96 -21.54 17.08
N PHE A 94 9.08 -21.24 16.40
CA PHE A 94 10.18 -22.19 16.27
C PHE A 94 10.95 -22.35 17.58
N ALA A 95 11.12 -21.28 18.35
CA ALA A 95 11.78 -21.33 19.65
C ALA A 95 10.92 -22.06 20.69
N THR A 96 9.61 -21.75 20.76
CA THR A 96 8.67 -22.43 21.67
C THR A 96 8.59 -23.93 21.34
N LEU A 97 8.54 -24.29 20.05
CA LEU A 97 8.53 -25.69 19.64
C LEU A 97 9.84 -26.40 19.99
N ALA A 98 10.98 -25.72 19.89
CA ALA A 98 12.29 -26.30 20.22
C ALA A 98 12.51 -26.47 21.73
N ASN A 99 12.03 -25.53 22.55
CA ASN A 99 12.25 -25.53 23.99
C ASN A 99 11.17 -26.34 24.74
N ASP A 100 9.90 -26.11 24.41
CA ASP A 100 8.76 -26.61 25.18
C ASP A 100 8.01 -27.74 24.46
N GLY A 101 8.36 -28.03 23.20
CA GLY A 101 7.70 -29.07 22.40
C GLY A 101 6.23 -28.79 22.07
N THR A 102 5.73 -27.61 22.41
CA THR A 102 4.32 -27.21 22.24
C THR A 102 4.19 -26.10 21.20
N PHE A 103 3.03 -26.04 20.56
CA PHE A 103 2.69 -24.96 19.65
C PHE A 103 2.01 -23.84 20.45
N PRO A 104 2.46 -22.58 20.35
CA PRO A 104 1.88 -21.49 21.14
C PRO A 104 0.42 -21.24 20.72
N VAL A 105 -0.43 -20.92 21.70
CA VAL A 105 -1.83 -20.57 21.43
C VAL A 105 -1.87 -19.18 20.82
N ILE A 106 -2.00 -19.15 19.48
CA ILE A 106 -2.07 -17.90 18.72
C ILE A 106 -3.42 -17.25 18.97
N ALA A 107 -3.41 -16.00 19.45
CA ALA A 107 -4.61 -15.22 19.62
C ALA A 107 -5.29 -14.98 18.25
N LEU A 108 -6.37 -15.71 17.95
CA LEU A 108 -7.07 -15.61 16.66
C LEU A 108 -7.58 -14.21 16.36
N THR A 109 -7.94 -13.44 17.39
CA THR A 109 -8.30 -12.02 17.27
C THR A 109 -7.16 -11.17 16.71
N ASN A 110 -5.91 -11.54 17.01
CA ASN A 110 -4.71 -10.92 16.46
C ASN A 110 -4.34 -11.50 15.08
N ILE A 111 -4.80 -12.69 14.68
CA ILE A 111 -4.60 -13.20 13.31
C ILE A 111 -5.25 -12.28 12.28
N ALA A 112 -6.43 -11.73 12.58
CA ALA A 112 -7.05 -10.74 11.70
C ALA A 112 -6.21 -9.45 11.58
N LEU A 113 -5.49 -9.08 12.65
CA LEU A 113 -4.55 -7.95 12.65
C LEU A 113 -3.27 -8.29 11.88
N LEU A 114 -2.70 -9.49 12.06
CA LEU A 114 -1.56 -9.99 11.28
C LEU A 114 -1.90 -10.08 9.79
N GLY A 115 -3.09 -10.61 9.47
CA GLY A 115 -3.64 -10.64 8.13
C GLY A 115 -3.84 -9.23 7.57
N ALA A 116 -4.24 -8.25 8.40
CA ALA A 116 -4.31 -6.87 7.97
C ALA A 116 -2.92 -6.24 7.74
N PHE A 117 -1.94 -6.49 8.60
CA PHE A 117 -0.55 -6.05 8.38
C PHE A 117 0.03 -6.63 7.09
N ALA A 118 -0.09 -7.94 6.90
CA ALA A 118 0.28 -8.60 5.66
C ALA A 118 -0.48 -8.02 4.48
N GLY A 119 -1.79 -7.78 4.62
CA GLY A 119 -2.64 -7.19 3.59
C GLY A 119 -2.23 -5.81 3.13
N TYR A 120 -1.77 -4.95 4.05
CA TYR A 120 -1.21 -3.65 3.68
C TYR A 120 0.12 -3.78 2.93
N ALA A 121 1.00 -4.68 3.36
CA ALA A 121 2.20 -5.02 2.60
C ALA A 121 1.84 -5.58 1.21
N GLY A 122 0.80 -6.41 1.14
CA GLY A 122 0.26 -6.98 -0.08
C GLY A 122 -0.34 -5.94 -1.03
N GLY A 123 -1.00 -4.91 -0.49
CA GLY A 123 -1.44 -3.75 -1.26
C GLY A 123 -0.28 -3.01 -1.92
N GLY A 124 0.85 -2.84 -1.22
CA GLY A 124 2.08 -2.31 -1.78
C GLY A 124 2.65 -3.18 -2.91
N GLY A 125 2.68 -4.50 -2.73
CA GLY A 125 3.08 -5.46 -3.76
C GLY A 125 2.17 -5.43 -5.00
N LEU A 126 0.86 -5.28 -4.80
CA LEU A 126 -0.11 -5.15 -5.88
C LEU A 126 0.11 -3.85 -6.65
N GLY A 127 0.36 -2.73 -5.97
CA GLY A 127 0.77 -1.48 -6.63
C GLY A 127 2.04 -1.67 -7.45
N ASN A 128 3.04 -2.37 -6.91
CA ASN A 128 4.28 -2.65 -7.64
C ASN A 128 4.07 -3.56 -8.86
N SER A 129 3.04 -4.42 -8.87
CA SER A 129 2.70 -5.21 -10.06
C SER A 129 2.32 -4.34 -11.28
N THR A 130 1.89 -3.10 -11.05
CA THR A 130 1.59 -2.13 -12.11
C THR A 130 2.80 -1.27 -12.53
N TYR A 131 3.99 -1.53 -11.98
CA TYR A 131 5.22 -0.82 -12.34
C TYR A 131 5.54 -0.86 -13.85
N SER A 132 5.10 -1.91 -14.56
CA SER A 132 5.21 -1.99 -16.02
C SER A 132 4.54 -0.82 -16.75
N ASN A 133 3.49 -0.23 -16.18
CA ASN A 133 2.82 0.94 -16.76
C ASN A 133 3.72 2.18 -16.69
N PHE A 134 4.40 2.39 -15.57
CA PHE A 134 5.38 3.46 -15.42
C PHE A 134 6.54 3.32 -16.42
N VAL A 135 7.11 2.11 -16.53
CA VAL A 135 8.18 1.80 -17.48
C VAL A 135 7.73 2.05 -18.93
N ARG A 136 6.49 1.67 -19.26
CA ARG A 136 5.90 1.93 -20.58
C ARG A 136 5.76 3.43 -20.84
N ASP A 137 5.15 4.16 -19.92
CA ASP A 137 4.83 5.58 -20.09
C ASP A 137 6.07 6.46 -20.12
N LYS A 138 7.13 6.09 -19.38
CA LYS A 138 8.46 6.72 -19.48
C LYS A 138 9.23 6.34 -20.75
N GLY A 139 8.69 5.42 -21.55
CA GLY A 139 9.31 4.99 -22.80
C GLY A 139 10.53 4.09 -22.61
N TRP A 140 10.69 3.44 -21.46
CA TRP A 140 11.84 2.59 -21.20
C TRP A 140 11.75 1.29 -22.02
N GLY A 141 12.87 0.90 -22.65
CA GLY A 141 12.92 -0.29 -23.50
C GLY A 141 11.87 -0.25 -24.61
N MET A 142 11.02 -1.28 -24.67
CA MET A 142 9.94 -1.38 -25.67
C MET A 142 8.82 -0.36 -25.46
N GLY A 143 8.73 0.29 -24.29
CA GLY A 143 7.75 1.37 -24.04
C GLY A 143 7.85 2.51 -25.05
N SER A 144 9.07 2.86 -25.48
CA SER A 144 9.33 3.87 -26.52
C SER A 144 8.64 3.60 -27.86
N ARG A 145 8.16 2.37 -28.11
CA ARG A 145 7.58 1.94 -29.39
C ARG A 145 6.07 1.79 -29.36
N VAL A 146 5.42 1.87 -28.20
CA VAL A 146 3.98 1.60 -28.02
C VAL A 146 3.16 2.89 -27.84
N GLY A 147 3.83 4.00 -27.50
CA GLY A 147 3.18 5.27 -27.16
C GLY A 147 2.81 5.34 -25.67
N ALA A 148 2.25 6.47 -25.24
CA ALA A 148 1.80 6.72 -23.87
C ALA A 148 0.38 7.28 -23.89
N ILE A 149 -0.37 7.12 -22.79
CA ILE A 149 -1.69 7.74 -22.65
C ILE A 149 -1.45 9.26 -22.49
N ALA A 150 -1.79 10.04 -23.52
CA ALA A 150 -1.67 11.50 -23.45
C ALA A 150 -2.66 12.08 -22.42
N SER A 151 -2.17 12.94 -21.52
CA SER A 151 -2.99 13.68 -20.56
C SER A 151 -4.04 14.56 -21.27
N ALA A 152 -5.15 14.83 -20.57
CA ALA A 152 -6.36 15.43 -21.13
C ALA A 152 -6.22 16.87 -21.66
N VAL A 153 -5.26 17.67 -21.17
CA VAL A 153 -5.04 19.04 -21.64
C VAL A 153 -3.54 19.29 -21.86
N GLY A 154 -3.16 19.73 -23.07
CA GLY A 154 -1.78 20.17 -23.36
C GLY A 154 -0.75 19.06 -23.65
N GLY A 155 -1.14 17.79 -23.73
CA GLY A 155 -0.29 16.73 -24.26
C GLY A 155 -0.32 16.72 -25.79
N LYS A 156 0.85 16.73 -26.44
CA LYS A 156 0.98 16.46 -27.89
C LYS A 156 0.19 15.21 -28.26
N ASP A 157 -0.39 15.16 -29.46
CA ASP A 157 -1.11 14.00 -30.01
C ASP A 157 -0.22 12.75 -30.05
N ILE A 158 -0.12 12.06 -28.92
CA ILE A 158 0.52 10.76 -28.83
C ILE A 158 -0.57 9.73 -29.06
N SER A 159 -0.53 9.11 -30.23
CA SER A 159 -1.40 7.98 -30.54
C SER A 159 -0.96 6.76 -29.73
N LEU A 160 -1.85 6.25 -28.88
CA LEU A 160 -1.61 4.99 -28.19
C LEU A 160 -1.87 3.84 -29.17
N SER A 161 -0.88 2.97 -29.38
CA SER A 161 -1.10 1.78 -30.20
C SER A 161 -2.05 0.81 -29.49
N HIS A 162 -3.02 0.26 -30.22
CA HIS A 162 -3.96 -0.74 -29.69
C HIS A 162 -3.30 -2.08 -29.34
N ILE A 163 -2.07 -2.34 -29.80
CA ILE A 163 -1.35 -3.59 -29.61
C ILE A 163 0.11 -3.27 -29.23
N GLY A 164 0.62 -3.92 -28.17
CA GLY A 164 2.03 -3.80 -27.78
C GLY A 164 2.99 -4.24 -28.90
N LYS A 165 4.28 -3.90 -28.76
CA LYS A 165 5.32 -4.30 -29.71
C LYS A 165 6.18 -5.42 -29.13
N VAL A 166 6.43 -6.44 -29.93
CA VAL A 166 7.38 -7.53 -29.64
C VAL A 166 8.65 -7.35 -30.46
N PHE A 167 9.77 -7.90 -29.98
CA PHE A 167 11.04 -7.93 -30.70
C PHE A 167 11.39 -9.35 -31.12
N ALA A 168 12.10 -9.49 -32.25
CA ALA A 168 12.58 -10.80 -32.72
C ALA A 168 13.65 -11.36 -31.77
N LEU A 169 13.60 -12.68 -31.49
CA LEU A 169 14.50 -13.37 -30.56
C LEU A 169 15.89 -13.64 -31.16
N THR A 170 16.58 -12.59 -31.63
CA THR A 170 17.96 -12.67 -32.09
C THR A 170 18.93 -12.64 -30.90
N LYS A 171 20.15 -13.17 -31.08
CA LYS A 171 21.20 -13.16 -30.03
C LYS A 171 21.50 -11.74 -29.54
N GLU A 172 21.51 -10.76 -30.45
CA GLU A 172 21.73 -9.36 -30.12
C GLU A 172 20.58 -8.76 -29.29
N ASN A 173 19.33 -9.01 -29.70
CA ASN A 173 18.17 -8.50 -28.97
C ASN A 173 18.06 -9.13 -27.57
N LEU A 174 18.40 -10.42 -27.42
CA LEU A 174 18.48 -11.07 -26.12
C LEU A 174 19.56 -10.45 -25.23
N LYS A 175 20.72 -10.06 -25.78
CA LYS A 175 21.76 -9.34 -25.04
C LYS A 175 21.24 -7.99 -24.52
N ARG A 176 20.55 -7.22 -25.39
CA ARG A 176 19.94 -5.94 -25.02
C ARG A 176 18.83 -6.11 -23.96
N TRP A 177 17.99 -7.14 -24.10
CA TRP A 177 16.95 -7.44 -23.11
C TRP A 177 17.53 -7.79 -21.74
N LYS A 178 18.59 -8.62 -21.68
CA LYS A 178 19.27 -8.94 -20.42
C LYS A 178 19.88 -7.71 -19.76
N ALA A 179 20.46 -6.80 -20.56
CA ALA A 179 20.98 -5.54 -20.05
C ALA A 179 19.84 -4.67 -19.48
N TRP A 180 18.75 -4.49 -20.22
CA TRP A 180 17.56 -3.79 -19.75
C TRP A 180 16.99 -4.39 -18.45
N TRP A 181 16.89 -5.71 -18.37
CA TRP A 181 16.40 -6.40 -17.17
C TRP A 181 17.27 -6.14 -15.93
N LYS A 182 18.60 -5.98 -16.10
CA LYS A 182 19.48 -5.59 -14.98
C LYS A 182 19.15 -4.20 -14.43
N TYR A 183 18.78 -3.25 -15.28
CA TYR A 183 18.35 -1.92 -14.81
C TYR A 183 17.06 -1.99 -14.02
N ILE A 184 16.09 -2.80 -14.46
CA ILE A 184 14.85 -3.03 -13.72
C ILE A 184 15.13 -3.69 -12.37
N LEU A 185 16.00 -4.71 -12.34
CA LEU A 185 16.40 -5.35 -11.09
C LEU A 185 17.13 -4.38 -10.16
N PHE A 186 18.00 -3.52 -10.68
CA PHE A 186 18.71 -2.51 -9.90
C PHE A 186 17.73 -1.53 -9.26
N ASP A 187 16.77 -1.01 -10.04
CA ASP A 187 15.72 -0.12 -9.53
C ASP A 187 14.89 -0.81 -8.43
N GLN A 188 14.44 -2.04 -8.68
CA GLN A 188 13.59 -2.77 -7.74
C GLN A 188 14.33 -3.22 -6.47
N LEU A 189 15.59 -3.65 -6.58
CA LEU A 189 16.34 -4.21 -5.46
C LEU A 189 17.15 -3.16 -4.68
N LEU A 190 17.62 -2.09 -5.32
CA LEU A 190 18.48 -1.09 -4.67
C LEU A 190 17.78 0.24 -4.41
N VAL A 191 16.68 0.54 -5.11
CA VAL A 191 15.91 1.76 -4.86
C VAL A 191 14.61 1.42 -4.12
N TRP A 192 13.79 0.54 -4.72
CA TRP A 192 12.48 0.22 -4.16
C TRP A 192 12.57 -0.58 -2.86
N ALA A 193 13.32 -1.69 -2.83
CA ALA A 193 13.39 -2.54 -1.63
C ALA A 193 13.92 -1.80 -0.38
N PRO A 194 15.05 -1.05 -0.42
CA PRO A 194 15.50 -0.28 0.73
C PRO A 194 14.50 0.82 1.11
N GLY A 195 13.86 1.44 0.13
CA GLY A 195 12.77 2.39 0.36
C GLY A 195 11.60 1.78 1.14
N CYS A 196 11.23 0.53 0.84
CA CYS A 196 10.20 -0.20 1.59
C CYS A 196 10.64 -0.49 3.03
N PHE A 197 11.88 -0.95 3.24
CA PHE A 197 12.41 -1.19 4.58
C PHE A 197 12.42 0.08 5.42
N MET A 198 12.97 1.18 4.88
CA MET A 198 13.00 2.48 5.58
C MET A 198 11.61 3.07 5.78
N GLY A 199 10.74 2.94 4.79
CA GLY A 199 9.35 3.41 4.85
C GLY A 199 8.50 2.69 5.90
N MET A 200 8.85 1.44 6.26
CA MET A 200 8.23 0.75 7.40
C MET A 200 8.96 1.04 8.71
N ALA A 201 10.29 1.02 8.70
CA ALA A 201 11.11 1.16 9.90
C ALA A 201 10.96 2.53 10.57
N LEU A 202 11.01 3.62 9.80
CA LEU A 202 11.01 4.98 10.37
C LEU A 202 9.68 5.33 11.07
N PRO A 203 8.49 5.09 10.48
CA PRO A 203 7.23 5.29 11.19
C PRO A 203 7.06 4.33 12.38
N ALA A 204 7.56 3.10 12.28
CA ALA A 204 7.53 2.15 13.40
C ALA A 204 8.38 2.63 14.58
N LEU A 205 9.58 3.16 14.33
CA LEU A 205 10.44 3.78 15.34
C LEU A 205 9.72 4.94 16.04
N MET A 206 9.09 5.83 15.26
CA MET A 206 8.29 6.91 15.84
C MET A 206 7.14 6.39 16.71
N SER A 207 6.45 5.34 16.28
CA SER A 207 5.36 4.76 17.05
C SER A 207 5.85 4.12 18.35
N ILE A 208 6.99 3.42 18.33
CA ILE A 208 7.55 2.77 19.52
C ILE A 208 8.01 3.80 20.55
N GLU A 209 8.69 4.86 20.10
CA GLU A 209 9.26 5.87 20.98
C GLU A 209 8.19 6.78 21.60
N PHE A 210 7.22 7.24 20.80
CA PHE A 210 6.33 8.30 21.24
C PHE A 210 4.94 7.81 21.65
N ALA A 211 4.41 6.72 21.10
CA ALA A 211 3.01 6.36 21.34
C ALA A 211 2.69 6.11 22.82
N GLN A 212 3.63 5.54 23.58
CA GLN A 212 3.46 5.28 25.02
C GLN A 212 3.30 6.56 25.86
N ALA A 213 3.86 7.69 25.39
CA ALA A 213 3.74 8.98 26.07
C ALA A 213 2.36 9.63 25.85
N SER A 214 1.54 9.11 24.93
CA SER A 214 0.20 9.65 24.71
C SER A 214 -0.76 9.17 25.81
N PRO A 215 -1.56 10.07 26.41
CA PRO A 215 -2.64 9.69 27.33
C PRO A 215 -3.66 8.72 26.70
N MET A 216 -3.71 8.68 25.37
CA MET A 216 -4.55 7.78 24.59
C MET A 216 -4.01 6.33 24.51
N PHE A 217 -2.78 6.06 24.95
CA PHE A 217 -2.15 4.75 24.72
C PHE A 217 -2.87 3.58 25.43
N LEU A 218 -3.37 3.83 26.64
CA LEU A 218 -4.03 2.81 27.47
C LEU A 218 -5.56 2.78 27.28
N ASP A 219 -6.11 3.73 26.53
CA ASP A 219 -7.54 3.84 26.32
C ASP A 219 -7.99 2.90 25.19
N SER A 220 -8.83 1.92 25.53
CA SER A 220 -9.32 0.90 24.61
C SER A 220 -10.40 1.42 23.65
N GLU A 221 -10.99 2.59 23.91
CA GLU A 221 -12.14 3.14 23.17
C GLU A 221 -11.78 4.33 22.27
N ILE A 222 -10.64 4.25 21.59
CA ILE A 222 -10.25 5.28 20.62
C ILE A 222 -10.67 4.82 19.23
N ASP A 223 -11.84 5.29 18.79
CA ASP A 223 -12.34 4.99 17.46
C ASP A 223 -11.63 5.81 16.38
N TYR A 224 -11.48 7.13 16.57
CA TYR A 224 -11.03 8.04 15.51
C TYR A 224 -9.58 8.53 15.63
N ALA A 225 -8.96 8.46 16.81
CA ALA A 225 -7.66 9.10 17.08
C ALA A 225 -6.44 8.15 17.10
N GLN A 226 -6.60 6.87 16.74
CA GLN A 226 -5.49 5.89 16.76
C GLN A 226 -4.30 6.33 15.90
N SER A 227 -4.56 6.91 14.73
CA SER A 227 -3.53 7.43 13.83
C SER A 227 -2.80 8.67 14.37
N LEU A 228 -3.34 9.33 15.41
CA LEU A 228 -2.77 10.50 16.04
C LEU A 228 -1.91 10.16 17.26
N MET A 229 -1.96 8.93 17.78
CA MET A 229 -1.29 8.52 19.03
C MET A 229 0.20 8.87 19.05
N ALA A 230 0.94 8.54 17.98
CA ALA A 230 2.38 8.84 17.92
C ALA A 230 2.64 10.36 17.92
N ALA A 231 1.83 11.14 17.20
CA ALA A 231 1.97 12.60 17.19
C ALA A 231 1.58 13.20 18.54
N ASP A 232 0.49 12.74 19.15
CA ASP A 232 0.09 13.18 20.49
C ASP A 232 1.13 12.81 21.55
N GLY A 233 1.78 11.65 21.40
CA GLY A 233 2.94 11.26 22.18
C GLY A 233 4.11 12.25 22.11
N ILE A 234 4.42 12.76 20.91
CA ILE A 234 5.42 13.83 20.70
C ILE A 234 5.06 15.08 21.49
N ARG A 235 3.77 15.40 21.63
CA ARG A 235 3.32 16.56 22.39
C ARG A 235 3.46 16.38 23.91
N ASN A 236 3.25 15.15 24.39
CA ASN A 236 3.16 14.85 25.83
C ASN A 236 4.47 14.31 26.42
N THR A 237 5.47 13.99 25.59
CA THR A 237 6.75 13.51 26.08
C THR A 237 7.58 14.62 26.72
N ALA A 238 8.21 14.31 27.85
CA ALA A 238 9.12 15.24 28.54
C ALA A 238 10.45 15.43 27.80
N THR A 239 10.84 14.50 26.92
CA THR A 239 12.15 14.49 26.26
C THR A 239 12.34 15.66 25.27
N LEU A 240 11.26 16.16 24.69
CA LEU A 240 11.30 17.19 23.65
C LEU A 240 11.21 18.63 24.18
N GLY A 241 10.82 18.81 25.44
CA GLY A 241 10.70 20.11 26.08
C GLY A 241 9.97 21.15 25.20
N SER A 242 10.61 22.30 24.96
CA SER A 242 10.06 23.42 24.19
C SER A 242 9.77 23.11 22.72
N TRP A 243 10.39 22.06 22.16
CA TRP A 243 10.23 21.68 20.76
C TRP A 243 8.98 20.83 20.50
N ALA A 244 8.38 20.26 21.56
CA ALA A 244 7.25 19.34 21.46
C ALA A 244 6.06 19.90 20.63
N PRO A 245 5.59 21.16 20.82
CA PRO A 245 4.47 21.69 20.04
C PRO A 245 4.79 21.84 18.55
N ILE A 246 6.03 22.24 18.23
CA ILE A 246 6.48 22.43 16.84
C ILE A 246 6.61 21.08 16.14
N LEU A 247 7.26 20.10 16.79
CA LEU A 247 7.43 18.75 16.24
C LEU A 247 6.10 18.02 16.12
N TRP A 248 5.16 18.25 17.03
CA TRP A 248 3.78 17.76 16.92
C TRP A 248 3.09 18.29 15.66
N LEU A 249 3.13 19.61 15.41
CA LEU A 249 2.54 20.20 14.21
C LEU A 249 3.18 19.66 12.93
N ILE A 250 4.51 19.50 12.93
CA ILE A 250 5.23 18.92 11.79
C ILE A 250 4.84 17.45 11.61
N ALA A 251 4.69 16.66 12.68
CA ALA A 251 4.27 15.27 12.60
C ALA A 251 2.87 15.12 11.99
N LEU A 252 1.92 15.99 12.38
CA LEU A 252 0.58 16.02 11.77
C LEU A 252 0.64 16.38 10.28
N PHE A 253 1.44 17.40 9.93
CA PHE A 253 1.64 17.79 8.54
C PHE A 253 2.28 16.67 7.71
N VAL A 254 3.28 15.98 8.26
CA VAL A 254 3.94 14.83 7.63
C VAL A 254 2.95 13.69 7.43
N GLY A 255 2.11 13.38 8.42
CA GLY A 255 1.03 12.41 8.29
C GLY A 255 0.08 12.76 7.14
N LEU A 256 -0.35 14.01 7.05
CA LEU A 256 -1.20 14.50 5.95
C LEU A 256 -0.48 14.38 4.59
N MET A 257 0.80 14.74 4.52
CA MET A 257 1.64 14.62 3.32
C MET A 257 1.86 13.16 2.91
N VAL A 258 1.79 12.20 3.83
CA VAL A 258 1.79 10.78 3.48
C VAL A 258 0.48 10.41 2.77
N PHE A 259 -0.67 10.81 3.32
CA PHE A 259 -1.98 10.39 2.82
C PHE A 259 -2.41 11.09 1.52
N VAL A 260 -2.38 12.43 1.47
CA VAL A 260 -3.02 13.19 0.39
C VAL A 260 -2.48 12.85 -1.00
N PRO A 261 -1.16 12.91 -1.26
CA PRO A 261 -0.61 12.56 -2.58
C PRO A 261 -0.88 11.11 -2.96
N SER A 262 -0.84 10.20 -1.98
CA SER A 262 -1.12 8.79 -2.21
C SER A 262 -2.56 8.56 -2.71
N GLN A 263 -3.54 9.26 -2.14
CA GLN A 263 -4.93 9.13 -2.61
C GLN A 263 -5.10 9.66 -4.03
N ILE A 264 -4.46 10.77 -4.38
CA ILE A 264 -4.49 11.32 -5.75
C ILE A 264 -3.91 10.31 -6.74
N SER A 265 -2.79 9.66 -6.40
CA SER A 265 -2.18 8.63 -7.25
C SER A 265 -3.09 7.43 -7.43
N ILE A 266 -3.72 6.93 -6.36
CA ILE A 266 -4.61 5.77 -6.42
C ILE A 266 -5.80 6.03 -7.36
N VAL A 267 -6.40 7.22 -7.27
CA VAL A 267 -7.51 7.63 -8.15
C VAL A 267 -7.07 7.63 -9.62
N ASP A 268 -5.93 8.26 -9.92
CA ASP A 268 -5.37 8.31 -11.29
C ASP A 268 -5.00 6.91 -11.81
N ASP A 269 -4.29 6.12 -11.00
CA ASP A 269 -3.84 4.77 -11.36
C ASP A 269 -5.02 3.82 -11.60
N PHE A 270 -6.07 3.88 -10.78
CA PHE A 270 -7.28 3.08 -10.97
C PHE A 270 -7.95 3.42 -12.29
N SER A 271 -8.21 4.70 -12.54
CA SER A 271 -8.88 5.16 -13.75
C SER A 271 -8.07 4.84 -15.00
N ARG A 272 -6.74 5.01 -14.97
CA ARG A 272 -5.86 4.63 -16.08
C ARG A 272 -5.85 3.14 -16.34
N ARG A 273 -5.67 2.33 -15.30
CA ARG A 273 -5.58 0.87 -15.43
C ARG A 273 -6.81 0.29 -16.12
N TRP A 274 -7.99 0.70 -15.68
CA TRP A 274 -9.23 0.22 -16.29
C TRP A 274 -9.48 0.81 -17.68
N THR A 275 -9.08 2.06 -17.92
CA THR A 275 -9.09 2.64 -19.27
C THR A 275 -8.24 1.81 -20.23
N ASP A 276 -7.02 1.45 -19.83
CA ASP A 276 -6.11 0.64 -20.63
C ASP A 276 -6.65 -0.78 -20.89
N ILE A 277 -7.22 -1.43 -19.87
CA ILE A 277 -7.82 -2.76 -20.01
C ILE A 277 -8.98 -2.71 -21.01
N ILE A 278 -9.87 -1.74 -20.86
CA ILE A 278 -11.05 -1.59 -21.72
C ILE A 278 -10.63 -1.22 -23.15
N TRP A 279 -9.66 -0.31 -23.30
CA TRP A 279 -9.14 0.14 -24.59
C TRP A 279 -8.46 -0.99 -25.37
N SER A 280 -7.64 -1.79 -24.68
CA SER A 280 -6.89 -2.89 -25.31
C SER A 280 -7.76 -4.14 -25.53
N SER A 281 -8.69 -4.45 -24.64
CA SER A 281 -9.41 -5.73 -24.65
C SER A 281 -10.72 -5.70 -25.44
N ASN A 282 -11.41 -4.54 -25.51
CA ASN A 282 -12.71 -4.46 -26.14
C ASN A 282 -12.62 -4.24 -27.66
N LYS A 283 -13.01 -5.25 -28.44
CA LYS A 283 -13.01 -5.19 -29.92
C LYS A 283 -13.88 -4.06 -30.48
N ARG A 284 -15.04 -3.77 -29.86
CA ARG A 284 -15.94 -2.71 -30.33
C ARG A 284 -15.31 -1.34 -30.20
N ILE A 285 -14.75 -1.04 -29.03
CA ILE A 285 -14.06 0.23 -28.74
C ILE A 285 -12.86 0.40 -29.67
N ARG A 286 -12.09 -0.68 -29.91
CA ARG A 286 -10.97 -0.68 -30.85
C ARG A 286 -11.37 -0.34 -32.29
N SER A 287 -12.55 -0.79 -32.72
CA SER A 287 -13.04 -0.56 -34.09
C SER A 287 -13.80 0.76 -34.25
N SER A 288 -14.45 1.26 -33.18
CA SER A 288 -15.40 2.38 -33.29
C SER A 288 -14.83 3.72 -32.81
N MET A 289 -13.83 3.72 -31.92
CA MET A 289 -13.34 4.95 -31.29
C MET A 289 -12.00 5.38 -31.87
N LYS A 290 -11.88 6.68 -32.18
CA LYS A 290 -10.59 7.26 -32.61
C LYS A 290 -9.65 7.41 -31.42
N GLY A 291 -8.34 7.43 -31.66
CA GLY A 291 -7.32 7.48 -30.60
C GLY A 291 -7.42 8.68 -29.64
N ASN A 292 -8.11 9.77 -30.01
CA ASN A 292 -8.34 10.92 -29.11
C ASN A 292 -9.52 10.72 -28.14
N GLU A 293 -10.36 9.70 -28.35
CA GLU A 293 -11.57 9.48 -27.56
C GLU A 293 -11.34 8.62 -26.31
N VAL A 294 -10.12 8.10 -26.12
CA VAL A 294 -9.69 7.38 -24.90
C VAL A 294 -10.04 8.17 -23.62
N ARG A 295 -9.98 9.51 -23.71
CA ARG A 295 -10.29 10.44 -22.61
C ARG A 295 -11.72 10.27 -22.10
N LYS A 296 -12.70 10.00 -22.97
CA LYS A 296 -14.10 9.80 -22.55
C LYS A 296 -14.22 8.57 -21.64
N ILE A 297 -13.54 7.48 -21.99
CA ILE A 297 -13.50 6.25 -21.18
C ILE A 297 -12.87 6.55 -19.81
N TYR A 298 -11.74 7.28 -19.81
CA TYR A 298 -11.06 7.68 -18.59
C TYR A 298 -11.96 8.46 -17.63
N TYR A 299 -12.63 9.52 -18.10
CA TYR A 299 -13.47 10.36 -17.25
C TYR A 299 -14.75 9.64 -16.77
N VAL A 300 -15.31 8.73 -17.57
CA VAL A 300 -16.44 7.89 -17.12
C VAL A 300 -16.00 6.98 -15.98
N ILE A 301 -14.86 6.29 -16.12
CA ILE A 301 -14.33 5.41 -15.07
C ILE A 301 -13.97 6.21 -13.82
N LEU A 302 -13.36 7.38 -13.99
CA LEU A 302 -13.07 8.30 -12.88
C LEU A 302 -14.36 8.71 -12.15
N GLY A 303 -15.39 9.13 -12.87
CA GLY A 303 -16.69 9.48 -12.29
C GLY A 303 -17.32 8.30 -11.52
N CYS A 304 -17.32 7.11 -12.11
CA CYS A 304 -17.80 5.89 -11.44
C CYS A 304 -16.99 5.56 -10.18
N TYR A 305 -15.67 5.68 -10.22
CA TYR A 305 -14.79 5.41 -9.08
C TYR A 305 -15.01 6.40 -7.94
N VAL A 306 -15.16 7.69 -8.27
CA VAL A 306 -15.43 8.74 -7.29
C VAL A 306 -16.78 8.51 -6.64
N LEU A 307 -17.83 8.28 -7.43
CA LEU A 307 -19.16 7.96 -6.92
C LEU A 307 -19.13 6.73 -6.00
N TRP A 308 -18.45 5.67 -6.43
CA TRP A 308 -18.25 4.47 -5.62
C TRP A 308 -17.51 4.75 -4.31
N SER A 309 -16.51 5.63 -4.33
CA SER A 309 -15.76 6.01 -3.13
C SER A 309 -16.64 6.75 -2.12
N PHE A 310 -17.53 7.64 -2.58
CA PHE A 310 -18.52 8.28 -1.72
C PHE A 310 -19.52 7.28 -1.15
N ILE A 311 -20.06 6.36 -1.98
CA ILE A 311 -20.98 5.31 -1.52
C ILE A 311 -20.31 4.43 -0.46
N SER A 312 -19.07 4.00 -0.72
CA SER A 312 -18.31 3.18 0.23
C SER A 312 -18.05 3.93 1.53
N ALA A 313 -17.62 5.20 1.47
CA ALA A 313 -17.47 6.04 2.66
C ALA A 313 -18.78 6.14 3.46
N THR A 314 -19.91 6.37 2.80
CA THR A 314 -21.23 6.42 3.46
C THR A 314 -21.59 5.11 4.14
N ILE A 315 -21.42 3.97 3.47
CA ILE A 315 -21.76 2.66 4.05
C ILE A 315 -20.92 2.40 5.30
N PHE A 316 -19.61 2.65 5.24
CA PHE A 316 -18.74 2.37 6.37
C PHE A 316 -18.92 3.37 7.52
N LEU A 317 -19.18 4.65 7.23
CA LEU A 317 -19.42 5.65 8.27
C LEU A 317 -20.79 5.51 8.94
N GLN A 318 -21.80 4.98 8.25
CA GLN A 318 -23.15 4.81 8.80
C GLN A 318 -23.38 3.43 9.46
N PHE A 319 -22.79 2.37 8.91
CA PHE A 319 -23.09 0.98 9.30
C PHE A 319 -21.89 0.22 9.85
N GLY A 320 -20.69 0.81 9.82
CA GLY A 320 -19.46 0.18 10.29
C GLY A 320 -18.83 0.94 11.45
N ASN A 321 -18.03 0.24 12.25
CA ASN A 321 -17.10 0.86 13.20
C ASN A 321 -15.89 1.43 12.43
N ALA A 322 -16.16 2.41 11.55
CA ALA A 322 -15.13 3.15 10.84
C ALA A 322 -14.38 4.07 11.82
N PRO A 323 -13.06 4.28 11.65
CA PRO A 323 -12.19 3.84 10.55
C PRO A 323 -11.61 2.42 10.69
N LYS A 324 -11.65 1.81 11.88
CA LYS A 324 -10.99 0.53 12.18
C LYS A 324 -11.48 -0.62 11.30
N LEU A 325 -12.79 -0.71 11.06
CA LEU A 325 -13.37 -1.75 10.20
C LEU A 325 -12.94 -1.57 8.74
N MET A 326 -12.89 -0.33 8.23
CA MET A 326 -12.45 -0.04 6.86
C MET A 326 -11.02 -0.53 6.63
N VAL A 327 -10.11 -0.18 7.55
CA VAL A 327 -8.70 -0.59 7.53
C VAL A 327 -8.58 -2.12 7.48
N THR A 328 -9.33 -2.80 8.35
CA THR A 328 -9.30 -4.27 8.43
C THR A 328 -9.84 -4.94 7.16
N VAL A 329 -10.96 -4.45 6.61
CA VAL A 329 -11.57 -5.02 5.40
C VAL A 329 -10.68 -4.81 4.18
N ILE A 330 -10.21 -3.58 3.96
CA ILE A 330 -9.36 -3.25 2.80
C ILE A 330 -8.08 -4.09 2.82
N ALA A 331 -7.44 -4.22 3.98
CA ALA A 331 -6.23 -5.00 4.10
C ALA A 331 -6.45 -6.49 3.74
N ASN A 332 -7.54 -7.10 4.24
CA ASN A 332 -7.83 -8.49 3.93
C ASN A 332 -8.24 -8.71 2.47
N LEU A 333 -8.93 -7.75 1.85
CA LEU A 333 -9.21 -7.80 0.40
C LEU A 333 -7.92 -7.72 -0.43
N ASN A 334 -6.92 -6.95 0.02
CA ASN A 334 -5.62 -6.90 -0.64
C ASN A 334 -4.87 -8.23 -0.58
N ASN A 335 -5.02 -9.03 0.47
CA ASN A 335 -4.49 -10.41 0.51
C ASN A 335 -5.06 -11.27 -0.63
N VAL A 336 -6.38 -11.22 -0.83
CA VAL A 336 -7.04 -11.94 -1.93
C VAL A 336 -6.56 -11.42 -3.29
N ALA A 337 -6.49 -10.11 -3.45
CA ALA A 337 -6.11 -9.47 -4.71
C ALA A 337 -4.66 -9.80 -5.11
N LEU A 338 -3.70 -9.64 -4.20
CA LEU A 338 -2.31 -9.96 -4.46
C LEU A 338 -2.11 -11.47 -4.64
N GLY A 339 -2.70 -12.30 -3.79
CA GLY A 339 -2.59 -13.74 -3.88
C GLY A 339 -3.08 -14.29 -5.22
N SER A 340 -4.25 -13.81 -5.68
CA SER A 340 -4.80 -14.16 -6.99
C SER A 340 -3.91 -13.65 -8.13
N THR A 341 -3.43 -12.41 -8.03
CA THR A 341 -2.55 -11.79 -9.03
C THR A 341 -1.24 -12.55 -9.16
N ALA A 342 -0.66 -13.05 -8.06
CA ALA A 342 0.58 -13.83 -8.09
C ALA A 342 0.43 -15.09 -8.96
N PHE A 343 -0.65 -15.87 -8.79
CA PHE A 343 -0.91 -17.04 -9.63
C PHE A 343 -1.22 -16.67 -11.08
N MET A 344 -1.98 -15.60 -11.33
CA MET A 344 -2.24 -15.12 -12.68
C MET A 344 -0.95 -14.71 -13.40
N VAL A 345 -0.07 -13.96 -12.74
CA VAL A 345 1.22 -13.54 -13.28
C VAL A 345 2.12 -14.74 -13.55
N LEU A 346 2.16 -15.72 -12.63
CA LEU A 346 2.91 -16.96 -12.83
C LEU A 346 2.42 -17.73 -14.06
N TYR A 347 1.09 -17.87 -14.20
CA TYR A 347 0.48 -18.52 -15.35
C TYR A 347 0.80 -17.78 -16.66
N ILE A 348 0.60 -16.47 -16.70
CA ILE A 348 0.83 -15.62 -17.88
C ILE A 348 2.30 -15.70 -18.31
N ASN A 349 3.23 -15.57 -17.35
CA ASN A 349 4.66 -15.61 -17.62
C ASN A 349 5.14 -16.98 -18.14
N ARG A 350 4.49 -18.08 -17.75
CA ARG A 350 4.84 -19.41 -18.27
C ARG A 350 4.19 -19.70 -19.61
N LYS A 351 2.94 -19.28 -19.80
CA LYS A 351 2.15 -19.63 -21.00
C LYS A 351 2.48 -18.76 -22.20
N PHE A 352 2.64 -17.45 -22.02
CA PHE A 352 2.74 -16.51 -23.14
C PHE A 352 4.16 -16.02 -23.44
N LEU A 353 5.09 -16.10 -22.48
CA LEU A 353 6.48 -15.71 -22.75
C LEU A 353 7.24 -16.83 -23.48
N PRO A 354 8.04 -16.47 -24.49
CA PRO A 354 9.02 -17.37 -25.09
C PRO A 354 9.98 -17.93 -24.02
N GLU A 355 10.41 -19.17 -24.21
CA GLU A 355 11.22 -19.90 -23.22
C GLU A 355 12.47 -19.14 -22.78
N GLN A 356 13.10 -18.41 -23.69
CA GLN A 356 14.32 -17.65 -23.43
C GLN A 356 14.10 -16.42 -22.53
N LEU A 357 12.86 -15.96 -22.38
CA LEU A 357 12.48 -14.78 -21.59
C LEU A 357 11.74 -15.16 -20.29
N ARG A 358 11.47 -16.45 -20.06
CA ARG A 358 10.74 -16.90 -18.87
C ARG A 358 11.54 -16.61 -17.59
N PRO A 359 10.86 -16.28 -16.49
CA PRO A 359 11.50 -16.21 -15.17
C PRO A 359 12.15 -17.56 -14.82
N LYS A 360 13.30 -17.51 -14.13
CA LYS A 360 13.95 -18.74 -13.64
C LYS A 360 13.10 -19.44 -12.57
N TRP A 361 13.39 -20.72 -12.32
CA TRP A 361 12.60 -21.56 -11.40
C TRP A 361 12.45 -20.95 -10.00
N TYR A 362 13.49 -20.31 -9.44
CA TYR A 362 13.43 -19.70 -8.12
C TYR A 362 12.51 -18.46 -8.08
N ASN A 363 12.43 -17.69 -9.17
CA ASN A 363 11.47 -16.58 -9.27
C ASN A 363 10.04 -17.11 -9.35
N GLN A 364 9.84 -18.23 -10.07
CA GLN A 364 8.54 -18.88 -10.17
C GLN A 364 8.10 -19.43 -8.80
N LEU A 365 9.02 -20.06 -8.07
CA LEU A 365 8.79 -20.54 -6.72
C LEU A 365 8.45 -19.38 -5.77
N GLY A 366 9.20 -18.28 -5.82
CA GLY A 366 8.92 -17.09 -5.00
C GLY A 366 7.53 -16.50 -5.24
N ILE A 367 7.09 -16.40 -6.51
CA ILE A 367 5.74 -15.93 -6.85
C ILE A 367 4.68 -16.95 -6.38
N ALA A 368 4.94 -18.25 -6.52
CA ALA A 368 4.03 -19.28 -6.02
C ALA A 368 3.88 -19.22 -4.49
N CYS A 369 5.00 -19.09 -3.76
CA CYS A 369 4.99 -18.92 -2.30
C CYS A 369 4.25 -17.64 -1.89
N CYS A 370 4.44 -16.54 -2.62
CA CYS A 370 3.66 -15.31 -2.44
C CYS A 370 2.16 -15.57 -2.58
N GLY A 371 1.73 -16.24 -3.66
CA GLY A 371 0.34 -16.61 -3.88
C GLY A 371 -0.24 -17.46 -2.75
N VAL A 372 0.47 -18.52 -2.33
CA VAL A 372 0.05 -19.40 -1.24
C VAL A 372 -0.03 -18.65 0.09
N PHE A 373 0.95 -17.81 0.41
CA PHE A 373 0.99 -17.04 1.65
C PHE A 373 -0.19 -16.09 1.78
N TYR A 374 -0.41 -15.24 0.76
CA TYR A 374 -1.46 -14.22 0.79
C TYR A 374 -2.87 -14.84 0.73
N LEU A 375 -3.10 -15.87 -0.10
CA LEU A 375 -4.38 -16.56 -0.11
C LEU A 375 -4.59 -17.38 1.18
N GLY A 376 -3.54 -17.99 1.72
CA GLY A 376 -3.59 -18.70 2.99
C GLY A 376 -4.03 -17.80 4.13
N LEU A 377 -3.45 -16.60 4.25
CA LEU A 377 -3.87 -15.59 5.23
C LEU A 377 -5.31 -15.12 4.99
N ALA A 378 -5.71 -14.90 3.74
CA ALA A 378 -7.09 -14.53 3.43
C ALA A 378 -8.09 -15.62 3.84
N LEU A 379 -7.77 -16.89 3.60
CA LEU A 379 -8.58 -18.03 4.03
C LEU A 379 -8.63 -18.13 5.55
N LEU A 380 -7.50 -17.97 6.24
CA LEU A 380 -7.46 -17.97 7.70
C LEU A 380 -8.36 -16.88 8.28
N VAL A 381 -8.33 -15.66 7.75
CA VAL A 381 -9.21 -14.58 8.21
C VAL A 381 -10.68 -14.86 7.88
N LEU A 382 -10.96 -15.45 6.71
CA LEU A 382 -12.31 -15.86 6.33
C LEU A 382 -12.88 -16.87 7.35
N PHE A 383 -12.13 -17.91 7.71
CA PHE A 383 -12.56 -18.94 8.66
C PHE A 383 -12.58 -18.44 10.11
N ALA A 384 -11.59 -17.64 10.51
CA ALA A 384 -11.45 -17.19 11.89
C ALA A 384 -12.42 -16.07 12.27
N LYS A 385 -12.81 -15.22 11.31
CA LYS A 385 -13.55 -13.98 11.61
C LYS A 385 -14.83 -13.82 10.81
N VAL A 386 -14.78 -14.01 9.50
CA VAL A 386 -15.91 -13.69 8.61
C VAL A 386 -17.02 -14.74 8.72
N ILE A 387 -16.68 -16.03 8.67
CA ILE A 387 -17.66 -17.13 8.78
C ILE A 387 -18.34 -17.13 10.15
N PRO A 388 -17.63 -17.03 11.30
CA PRO A 388 -18.27 -16.93 12.62
C PRO A 388 -19.25 -15.75 12.72
N MET A 389 -18.88 -14.59 12.16
CA MET A 389 -19.74 -13.40 12.10
C MET A 389 -21.02 -13.64 11.27
N LEU A 390 -20.93 -14.36 10.15
CA LEU A 390 -22.08 -14.68 9.30
C LEU A 390 -22.98 -15.79 9.87
N VAL A 391 -22.41 -16.74 10.60
CA VAL A 391 -23.12 -17.90 11.16
C VAL A 391 -23.70 -17.60 12.55
N GLY A 392 -23.47 -16.39 13.10
CA GLY A 392 -24.00 -15.97 14.40
C GLY A 392 -23.34 -16.66 15.59
N ARG A 393 -22.19 -17.32 15.38
CA ARG A 393 -21.34 -17.86 16.46
C ARG A 393 -20.28 -16.81 16.76
N ALA A 394 -20.65 -15.79 17.53
CA ALA A 394 -19.65 -14.95 18.16
C ALA A 394 -18.88 -15.83 19.16
N ALA A 395 -17.59 -16.00 18.93
CA ALA A 395 -16.63 -16.42 19.96
C ALA A 395 -15.92 -15.16 20.45
#